data_AF-T0M3Q6-F1
#
_entry.id   AF-T0M3Q6-F1
#
_cell.length_a   1.000
_cell.length_b   1.000
_cell.length_c   1.000
_cell.angle_alpha   90.00
_cell.angle_beta   90.00
_cell.angle_gamma   90.00
#
_symmetry.space_group_name_H-M   'P 1'
#
loop_
_entity.id
_entity.type
_entity.pdbx_description
1 polymer ?
#
loop_
_entity_poly.entity_id
_entity_poly.type
_entity_poly.pdbx_seq_one_letter_code
_entity_poly.pdbx_strand_id
1 'polypeptide(L)'
;MYHGLADGVNPLNASIYFYESVVNATGGDIEATRSWFRLFLVPGLGSKTTSVDAPWYIGGPGQWEQLVDGETATIAGFNNAATDALAALVAWTDADTVPESIIATTWTNSTDPSTEVLRQRPICPWPTTQKYNGEGDQSKPESFSC
;
A
#
# COMPACT_ATOMS: atom_id res chain seq x y z
N MET A 1 3.31 -2.46 8.43
CA MET A 1 4.55 -1.95 7.80
C MET A 1 4.36 -1.92 6.29
N TYR A 2 4.94 -0.95 5.59
CA TYR A 2 5.00 -0.98 4.13
C TYR A 2 6.39 -0.56 3.65
N HIS A 3 6.73 -0.89 2.39
CA HIS A 3 7.96 -0.45 1.74
C HIS A 3 7.73 -0.31 0.22
N GLY A 4 8.35 0.67 -0.41
CA GLY A 4 8.28 0.85 -1.86
C GLY A 4 9.22 -0.10 -2.63
N LEU A 5 8.70 -0.88 -3.58
CA LEU A 5 9.55 -1.80 -4.35
C LEU A 5 10.57 -1.09 -5.25
N ALA A 6 10.38 0.20 -5.51
CA ALA A 6 11.28 1.05 -6.28
C ALA A 6 12.09 2.01 -5.38
N ASP A 7 12.17 1.77 -4.06
CA ASP A 7 12.92 2.61 -3.15
C ASP A 7 14.44 2.52 -3.43
N GLY A 8 14.99 3.63 -3.95
CA GLY A 8 16.42 3.78 -4.23
C GLY A 8 17.21 4.45 -3.09
N VAL A 9 16.54 4.82 -1.99
CA VAL A 9 17.16 5.47 -0.82
C VAL A 9 17.31 4.47 0.32
N ASN A 10 16.23 3.74 0.64
CA ASN A 10 16.22 2.74 1.70
C ASN A 10 16.19 1.34 1.07
N PRO A 11 17.05 0.41 1.51
CA PRO A 11 17.13 -0.91 0.90
C PRO A 11 15.88 -1.74 1.24
N LEU A 12 15.09 -2.08 0.22
CA LEU A 12 13.93 -2.98 0.31
C LEU A 12 14.21 -4.26 1.11
N ASN A 13 15.36 -4.89 0.86
CA ASN A 13 15.74 -6.14 1.51
C ASN A 13 15.83 -6.03 3.05
N ALA A 14 16.09 -4.84 3.59
CA ALA A 14 16.12 -4.65 5.04
C ALA A 14 14.72 -4.81 5.66
N SER A 15 13.67 -4.33 5.01
CA SER A 15 12.30 -4.50 5.49
C SER A 15 11.81 -5.94 5.37
N ILE A 16 12.16 -6.63 4.29
CA ILE A 16 11.86 -8.07 4.14
C ILE A 16 12.59 -8.88 5.21
N TYR A 17 13.90 -8.66 5.37
CA TYR A 17 14.70 -9.33 6.39
C TYR A 17 14.16 -9.08 7.80
N PHE A 18 13.78 -7.85 8.13
CA PHE A 18 13.18 -7.53 9.42
C PHE A 18 11.87 -8.28 9.65
N TYR A 19 10.97 -8.29 8.65
CA TYR A 19 9.71 -9.01 8.75
C TYR A 19 9.90 -10.51 8.94
N GLU A 20 10.78 -11.14 8.15
CA GLU A 20 11.11 -12.56 8.27
C GLU A 20 11.77 -12.88 9.62
N SER A 21 12.61 -11.97 10.13
CA SER A 21 13.20 -12.11 11.46
C SER A 21 12.15 -12.08 12.57
N VAL A 22 11.12 -11.22 12.44
CA VAL A 22 9.98 -11.20 13.36
C VAL A 22 9.21 -12.52 13.29
N VAL A 23 8.84 -12.98 12.08
CA VAL A 23 8.15 -14.27 11.88
C VAL A 23 8.92 -15.41 12.56
N ASN A 24 10.23 -15.49 12.34
CA ASN A 24 11.07 -16.52 12.94
C ASN A 24 11.14 -16.41 14.47
N ALA A 25 11.25 -15.19 15.01
CA ALA A 25 11.28 -14.95 16.45
C ALA A 25 9.93 -15.25 17.14
N THR A 26 8.81 -15.23 16.39
CA THR A 26 7.46 -15.44 16.92
C THR A 26 6.88 -16.81 16.59
N GLY A 27 7.73 -17.80 16.29
CA GLY A 27 7.35 -19.20 16.14
C GLY A 27 7.39 -19.74 14.70
N GLY A 28 7.77 -18.91 13.72
CA GLY A 28 7.96 -19.33 12.32
C GLY A 28 6.68 -19.44 11.49
N ASP A 29 5.51 -19.20 12.09
CA ASP A 29 4.23 -19.17 11.38
C ASP A 29 3.91 -17.75 10.90
N ILE A 30 3.95 -17.57 9.58
CA ILE A 30 3.68 -16.28 8.95
C ILE A 30 2.22 -15.87 9.06
N GLU A 31 1.26 -16.79 9.03
CA GLU A 31 -0.15 -16.46 9.15
C GLU A 31 -0.49 -16.06 10.59
N ALA A 32 0.09 -16.75 11.57
CA ALA A 32 0.02 -16.32 12.96
C ALA A 32 0.63 -14.92 13.16
N THR A 33 1.75 -14.61 12.49
CA THR A 33 2.35 -13.27 12.54
C THR A 33 1.46 -12.21 11.87
N ARG A 34 0.87 -12.52 10.71
CA ARG A 34 -0.04 -11.63 9.96
C ARG A 34 -1.32 -11.28 10.73
N SER A 35 -1.66 -12.01 11.79
CA SER A 35 -2.77 -11.66 12.68
C SER A 35 -2.54 -10.40 13.52
N TRP A 36 -1.30 -9.91 13.61
CA TRP A 36 -0.96 -8.68 14.35
C TRP A 36 0.14 -7.83 13.68
N PHE A 37 0.92 -8.38 12.75
CA PHE A 37 1.95 -7.64 12.02
C PHE A 37 1.99 -8.03 10.54
N ARG A 38 1.74 -7.05 9.66
CA ARG A 38 1.73 -7.23 8.20
C ARG A 38 2.77 -6.33 7.52
N LEU A 39 3.39 -6.85 6.46
CA LEU A 39 4.24 -6.09 5.54
C LEU A 39 3.54 -5.97 4.18
N PHE A 40 3.38 -4.75 3.68
CA PHE A 40 2.87 -4.46 2.34
C PHE A 40 3.99 -3.92 1.45
N LEU A 41 4.30 -4.60 0.34
CA LEU A 41 5.29 -4.12 -0.62
C LEU A 41 4.57 -3.44 -1.78
N VAL A 42 4.82 -2.14 -1.97
CA VAL A 42 4.06 -1.30 -2.91
C VAL A 42 4.83 -1.17 -4.23
N PRO A 43 4.35 -1.74 -5.35
CA PRO A 43 5.00 -1.63 -6.65
C PRO A 43 5.07 -0.20 -7.18
N GLY A 44 6.24 0.20 -7.68
CA GLY A 44 6.46 1.52 -8.26
C GLY A 44 6.50 2.69 -7.26
N LEU A 45 6.17 2.47 -5.99
CA LEU A 45 6.50 3.39 -4.92
C LEU A 45 8.02 3.37 -4.67
N GLY A 46 8.65 4.54 -4.71
CA GLY A 46 10.02 4.78 -4.25
C GLY A 46 10.07 5.00 -2.73
N SER A 47 10.95 5.89 -2.26
CA SER A 47 11.01 6.20 -0.83
C SER A 47 9.73 6.83 -0.29
N LYS A 48 9.08 7.70 -1.09
CA LYS A 48 7.85 8.42 -0.72
C LYS A 48 6.90 8.71 -1.88
N THR A 49 7.36 8.62 -3.11
CA THR A 49 6.63 9.00 -4.33
C THR A 49 6.94 8.01 -5.45
N THR A 50 6.34 8.21 -6.62
CA THR A 50 6.64 7.45 -7.84
C THR A 50 7.09 8.37 -8.97
N SER A 51 7.88 7.82 -9.90
CA SER A 51 8.20 8.45 -11.20
C SER A 51 7.56 7.72 -12.38
N VAL A 52 6.69 6.74 -12.10
CA VAL A 52 5.99 5.91 -13.09
C VAL A 52 4.49 5.89 -12.80
N ASP A 53 3.69 5.43 -13.74
CA ASP A 53 2.22 5.35 -13.62
C ASP A 53 1.74 4.19 -12.71
N ALA A 54 2.51 3.85 -11.68
CA ALA A 54 2.17 2.81 -10.72
C ALA A 54 1.35 3.39 -9.56
N PRO A 55 0.29 2.70 -9.10
CA PRO A 55 -0.40 3.08 -7.87
C PRO A 55 0.52 3.03 -6.67
N TRP A 56 0.74 4.18 -6.04
CA TRP A 56 1.75 4.36 -4.99
C TRP A 56 1.16 4.95 -3.71
N TYR A 57 0.09 5.73 -3.84
CA TYR A 57 -0.52 6.45 -2.73
C TYR A 57 -1.43 5.52 -1.93
N ILE A 58 -1.11 5.37 -0.65
CA ILE A 58 -1.85 4.61 0.36
C ILE A 58 -2.04 5.43 1.65
N GLY A 59 -1.93 6.77 1.59
CA GLY A 59 -1.96 7.62 2.79
C GLY A 59 -0.80 7.36 3.76
N GLY A 60 0.34 6.85 3.26
CA GLY A 60 1.50 6.54 4.10
C GLY A 60 2.25 7.79 4.58
N PRO A 61 2.98 7.73 5.71
CA PRO A 61 3.86 8.82 6.13
C PRO A 61 4.82 9.26 5.03
N GLY A 62 4.94 10.57 4.80
CA GLY A 62 5.81 11.10 3.76
C GLY A 62 5.18 11.17 2.37
N GLN A 63 4.02 10.54 2.14
CA GLN A 63 3.38 10.51 0.81
C GLN A 63 2.55 11.76 0.52
N TRP A 64 1.84 12.29 1.51
CA TRP A 64 0.98 13.46 1.32
C TRP A 64 1.79 14.74 1.03
N GLU A 65 3.00 14.84 1.58
CA GLU A 65 3.96 15.93 1.31
C GLU A 65 4.47 15.92 -0.13
N GLN A 66 4.24 14.84 -0.89
CA GLN A 66 4.64 14.73 -2.30
C GLN A 66 3.53 15.18 -3.25
N LEU A 67 2.32 15.46 -2.74
CA LEU A 67 1.20 15.92 -3.54
C LEU A 67 1.32 17.43 -3.81
N VAL A 68 0.79 17.89 -4.95
CA VAL A 68 0.90 19.30 -5.40
C VAL A 68 0.37 20.32 -4.40
N ASP A 69 -0.61 19.96 -3.58
CA ASP A 69 -1.19 20.85 -2.58
C ASP A 69 -0.36 20.86 -1.28
N GLY A 70 0.37 19.78 -0.98
CA GLY A 70 1.33 19.69 0.15
C GLY A 70 0.81 20.06 1.54
N GLU A 71 -0.45 20.44 1.69
CA GLU A 71 -1.04 21.07 2.88
C GLU A 71 -2.24 20.28 3.42
N THR A 72 -2.97 19.55 2.57
CA THR A 72 -4.09 18.70 3.01
C THR A 72 -3.67 17.25 3.16
N ALA A 73 -3.61 16.78 4.40
CA ALA A 73 -3.43 15.36 4.74
C ALA A 73 -4.62 14.46 4.36
N THR A 74 -5.71 15.05 3.82
CA THR A 74 -6.95 14.35 3.50
C THR A 74 -7.30 14.51 2.03
N ILE A 75 -7.37 13.39 1.29
CA ILE A 75 -7.89 13.36 -0.08
C ILE A 75 -9.33 12.86 -0.07
N ALA A 76 -10.27 13.71 -0.50
CA ALA A 76 -11.69 13.35 -0.53
C ALA A 76 -11.92 12.03 -1.28
N GLY A 77 -12.60 11.07 -0.64
CA GLY A 77 -12.87 9.74 -1.20
C GLY A 77 -11.78 8.68 -0.96
N PHE A 78 -10.58 9.06 -0.49
CA PHE A 78 -9.47 8.12 -0.27
C PHE A 78 -9.01 8.00 1.18
N ASN A 79 -9.56 8.81 2.11
CA ASN A 79 -9.26 8.68 3.55
C ASN A 79 -10.17 7.64 4.21
N ASN A 80 -10.08 6.38 3.78
CA ASN A 80 -10.86 5.29 4.34
C ASN A 80 -10.00 4.02 4.48
N ALA A 81 -10.46 3.06 5.27
CA ALA A 81 -9.70 1.86 5.60
C ALA A 81 -9.30 0.99 4.39
N ALA A 82 -9.92 1.18 3.22
CA ALA A 82 -9.53 0.45 2.02
C ALA A 82 -8.37 1.11 1.26
N THR A 83 -8.17 2.42 1.39
CA THR A 83 -7.25 3.22 0.53
C THR A 83 -6.21 4.01 1.32
N ASP A 84 -6.37 4.12 2.63
CA ASP A 84 -5.46 4.82 3.54
C ASP A 84 -4.96 3.86 4.62
N ALA A 85 -3.64 3.74 4.73
CA ALA A 85 -2.97 2.80 5.62
C ALA A 85 -3.12 3.17 7.10
N LEU A 86 -3.26 4.46 7.43
CA LEU A 86 -3.55 4.90 8.79
C LEU A 86 -5.00 4.60 9.16
N ALA A 87 -5.95 4.89 8.27
CA ALA A 87 -7.35 4.53 8.46
C ALA A 87 -7.54 3.01 8.56
N ALA A 88 -6.80 2.22 7.76
CA ALA A 88 -6.79 0.77 7.83
C ALA A 88 -6.27 0.27 9.18
N LEU A 89 -5.21 0.90 9.71
CA LEU A 89 -4.68 0.58 11.04
C LEU A 89 -5.70 0.89 12.14
N VAL A 90 -6.36 2.05 12.09
CA VAL A 90 -7.42 2.42 13.05
C VAL A 90 -8.58 1.43 12.99
N ALA A 91 -9.04 1.04 11.79
CA ALA A 91 -10.11 0.06 11.65
C ALA A 91 -9.71 -1.32 12.18
N TRP A 92 -8.44 -1.71 12.03
CA TRP A 92 -7.92 -2.95 12.58
C TRP A 92 -7.88 -2.91 14.12
N THR A 93 -7.42 -1.82 14.72
CA THR A 93 -7.31 -1.71 16.18
C THR A 93 -8.66 -1.56 16.87
N ASP A 94 -9.58 -0.80 16.27
CA ASP A 94 -10.80 -0.36 16.96
C ASP A 94 -12.01 -1.25 16.62
N ALA A 95 -11.99 -1.92 15.47
CA ALA A 95 -13.13 -2.67 14.95
C ALA A 95 -12.78 -4.09 14.48
N ASP A 96 -11.59 -4.60 14.85
CA ASP A 96 -11.07 -5.92 14.42
C ASP A 96 -11.15 -6.14 12.89
N THR A 97 -11.13 -5.06 12.10
CA THR A 97 -11.21 -5.14 10.65
C THR A 97 -9.82 -5.32 10.07
N VAL A 98 -9.49 -6.57 9.81
CA VAL A 98 -8.17 -6.97 9.34
C VAL A 98 -7.92 -6.50 7.89
N PRO A 99 -6.82 -5.79 7.60
CA PRO A 99 -6.55 -5.27 6.26
C PRO A 99 -5.99 -6.37 5.35
N GLU A 100 -6.86 -7.11 4.66
CA GLU A 100 -6.48 -8.15 3.68
C GLU A 100 -5.77 -7.59 2.45
N SER A 101 -5.98 -6.31 2.14
CA SER A 101 -5.18 -5.53 1.20
C SER A 101 -5.32 -4.04 1.52
N ILE A 102 -4.44 -3.22 0.94
CA ILE A 102 -4.61 -1.76 0.91
C ILE A 102 -4.62 -1.35 -0.56
N ILE A 103 -5.65 -0.64 -1.00
CA ILE A 103 -5.79 -0.20 -2.38
C ILE A 103 -4.91 1.03 -2.59
N ALA A 104 -3.79 0.83 -3.31
CA ALA A 104 -2.96 1.94 -3.77
C ALA A 104 -3.62 2.66 -4.95
N THR A 105 -3.44 3.97 -5.00
CA THR A 105 -4.00 4.85 -6.04
C THR A 105 -2.89 5.64 -6.75
N THR A 106 -3.10 5.92 -8.03
CA THR A 106 -2.38 6.98 -8.76
C THR A 106 -3.37 7.72 -9.67
N TRP A 107 -3.04 8.96 -9.99
CA TRP A 107 -3.86 9.86 -10.82
C TRP A 107 -3.17 10.13 -12.16
N THR A 108 -3.89 10.76 -13.10
CA THR A 108 -3.34 11.07 -14.43
C THR A 108 -2.15 12.02 -14.35
N ASN A 109 -2.10 12.87 -13.33
CA ASN A 109 -0.87 13.42 -12.79
C ASN A 109 -0.58 12.76 -11.43
N SER A 110 0.49 11.97 -11.33
CA SER A 110 0.74 11.07 -10.20
C SER A 110 0.82 11.74 -8.82
N THR A 111 1.08 13.06 -8.78
CA THR A 111 1.13 13.86 -7.55
C THR A 111 -0.02 14.84 -7.40
N ASP A 112 -0.97 14.88 -8.33
CA ASP A 112 -2.12 15.78 -8.27
C ASP A 112 -3.42 14.99 -8.11
N PRO A 113 -3.93 14.86 -6.86
CA PRO A 113 -5.13 14.10 -6.58
C PRO A 113 -6.42 14.81 -7.04
N SER A 114 -6.34 16.05 -7.53
CA SER A 114 -7.47 16.72 -8.17
C SER A 114 -7.70 16.22 -9.60
N THR A 115 -6.72 15.55 -10.20
CA THR A 115 -6.86 14.93 -11.52
C THR A 115 -7.59 13.58 -11.43
N GLU A 116 -8.00 13.04 -12.58
CA GLU A 116 -8.71 11.76 -12.61
C GLU A 116 -7.83 10.62 -12.09
N VAL A 117 -8.44 9.64 -11.40
CA VAL A 117 -7.76 8.40 -11.03
C VAL A 117 -7.34 7.67 -12.30
N LEU A 118 -6.04 7.44 -12.46
CA LEU A 118 -5.50 6.73 -13.61
C LEU A 118 -5.65 5.22 -13.46
N ARG A 119 -5.32 4.68 -12.28
CA ARG A 119 -5.52 3.27 -11.93
C ARG A 119 -5.33 3.02 -10.44
N GLN A 120 -5.85 1.90 -9.96
CA GLN A 120 -5.66 1.42 -8.59
C GLN A 120 -5.25 -0.05 -8.57
N ARG A 121 -4.57 -0.48 -7.51
CA ARG A 121 -4.19 -1.89 -7.30
C ARG A 121 -4.38 -2.27 -5.83
N PRO A 122 -4.92 -3.46 -5.52
CA PRO A 122 -4.80 -3.99 -4.17
C PRO A 122 -3.32 -4.32 -3.91
N ILE A 123 -2.78 -3.81 -2.81
CA ILE A 123 -1.47 -4.18 -2.31
C ILE A 123 -1.65 -5.33 -1.34
N CYS A 124 -1.05 -6.46 -1.67
CA CYS A 124 -1.17 -7.68 -0.89
C CYS A 124 -0.18 -7.72 0.27
N PRO A 125 -0.54 -8.38 1.37
CA PRO A 125 0.39 -8.68 2.46
C PRO A 125 1.46 -9.68 2.00
N TRP A 126 2.73 -9.36 2.21
CA TRP A 126 3.86 -10.22 1.91
C TRP A 126 3.69 -11.61 2.55
N PRO A 127 4.00 -12.71 1.82
CA PRO A 127 4.67 -12.77 0.52
C PRO A 127 3.73 -12.83 -0.68
N THR A 128 2.41 -12.66 -0.49
CA THR A 128 1.49 -12.68 -1.63
C THR A 128 1.64 -11.42 -2.47
N THR A 129 1.32 -11.54 -3.75
CA THR A 129 1.39 -10.45 -4.72
C THR A 129 0.11 -10.42 -5.52
N GLN A 130 -0.31 -9.22 -5.92
CA GLN A 130 -1.52 -9.05 -6.70
C GLN A 130 -1.38 -9.64 -8.10
N LYS A 131 -2.39 -10.36 -8.55
CA LYS A 131 -2.46 -10.99 -9.88
C LYS A 131 -3.70 -10.52 -10.61
N TYR A 132 -3.54 -10.20 -11.89
CA TYR A 132 -4.68 -9.89 -12.75
C TYR A 132 -5.55 -11.14 -12.93
N ASN A 133 -6.86 -11.00 -12.77
CA ASN A 133 -7.80 -12.11 -12.82
C ASN A 133 -8.01 -12.68 -14.24
N GLY A 134 -7.48 -12.00 -15.27
CA GLY A 134 -7.66 -12.36 -16.68
C GLY A 134 -8.81 -11.62 -17.35
N GLU A 135 -9.66 -10.97 -16.57
CA GLU A 135 -10.85 -10.24 -17.01
C GLU A 135 -11.04 -8.92 -16.24
N GLY A 136 -11.88 -8.04 -16.81
CA GLY A 136 -12.18 -6.73 -16.25
C GLY A 136 -11.25 -5.61 -16.72
N ASP A 137 -11.51 -4.40 -16.24
CA ASP A 137 -10.70 -3.23 -16.56
C ASP A 137 -9.42 -3.23 -15.72
N GLN A 138 -8.26 -3.33 -16.37
CA GLN A 138 -6.97 -3.27 -15.70
C GLN A 138 -6.70 -1.94 -14.99
N SER A 139 -7.51 -0.89 -15.13
CA SER A 139 -7.41 0.30 -14.29
C SER A 139 -7.98 0.08 -12.88
N LYS A 140 -8.82 -0.94 -12.69
CA LYS A 140 -9.62 -1.15 -11.48
C LYS A 140 -9.01 -2.17 -10.51
N PRO A 141 -9.17 -1.97 -9.19
CA PRO A 141 -8.61 -2.88 -8.19
C PRO A 141 -9.33 -4.23 -8.17
N GLU A 142 -10.64 -4.29 -8.44
CA GLU A 142 -11.44 -5.52 -8.47
C GLU A 142 -11.05 -6.52 -9.58
N SER A 143 -10.28 -6.06 -10.57
CA SER A 143 -9.71 -6.93 -11.62
C SER A 143 -8.45 -7.66 -11.17
N PHE A 144 -8.05 -7.51 -9.91
CA PHE A 144 -6.88 -8.15 -9.32
C PHE A 144 -7.26 -8.88 -8.02
N SER A 145 -6.53 -9.95 -7.71
CA SER A 145 -6.64 -10.67 -6.46
C SER A 145 -5.28 -10.85 -5.79
N CYS A 146 -5.32 -10.85 -4.45
CA CYS A 146 -4.35 -11.53 -3.62
C CYS A 146 -4.81 -12.99 -3.47
#